data_AF-A0A9P1RAE1-F1
#
_entry.id   AF-A0A9P1RAE1-F1
#
_cell.length_a   1.000
_cell.length_b   1.000
_cell.length_c   1.000
_cell.angle_alpha   90.00
_cell.angle_beta   90.00
_cell.angle_gamma   90.00
#
_symmetry.space_group_name_H-M   'P 1'
#
loop_
_entity.id
_entity.type
_entity.pdbx_description
1 polymer ?
#
loop_
_entity_poly.entity_id
_entity_poly.type
_entity_poly.pdbx_seq_one_letter_code
_entity_poly.pdbx_strand_id
1 'polypeptide(L)' 'MSDHTLAISQLTIAAQNAEHNAPIIEAQGDLAQAELDRRVAAECHSAIDVLEHQEQQQ' A
#
# COMPACT_ATOMS: atom_id res chain seq x y z
N MET A 1 9.31 0.52 19.55
CA MET A 1 8.58 0.44 18.28
C MET A 1 7.15 0.05 18.66
N SER A 2 6.16 0.91 18.39
CA SER A 2 4.75 0.56 18.59
C SER A 2 4.32 -0.46 17.53
N ASP A 3 3.26 -1.22 17.80
CA ASP A 3 2.65 -2.11 16.80
C ASP A 3 2.19 -1.32 15.56
N HIS A 4 1.74 -0.08 15.75
CA HIS A 4 1.39 0.87 14.69
C HIS A 4 2.57 1.23 13.79
N THR A 5 3.74 1.57 14.34
CA THR A 5 4.95 1.88 13.54
C THR A 5 5.36 0.70 12.65
N LEU A 6 5.27 -0.54 13.17
CA LEU A 6 5.57 -1.74 12.38
C LEU A 6 4.53 -1.97 11.28
N ALA A 7 3.25 -1.83 11.60
CA ALA A 7 2.16 -1.97 10.63
C ALA A 7 2.26 -0.93 9.50
N ILE A 8 2.51 0.33 9.83
CA ILE A 8 2.74 1.42 8.85
C ILE A 8 3.92 1.06 7.95
N SER A 9 5.04 0.59 8.51
CA SER A 9 6.21 0.22 7.72
C SER A 9 5.91 -0.90 6.71
N GLN A 10 5.16 -1.92 7.12
CA GLN A 10 4.77 -3.04 6.25
C GLN A 10 3.81 -2.61 5.15
N LEU A 11 2.81 -1.79 5.48
CA LEU A 11 1.86 -1.24 4.51
C LEU A 11 2.55 -0.34 3.49
N THR A 12 3.52 0.48 3.93
CA THR A 12 4.32 1.32 3.04
C THR A 12 5.11 0.49 2.02
N ILE A 13 5.74 -0.60 2.46
CA ILE A 13 6.46 -1.51 1.55
C ILE A 13 5.50 -2.15 0.55
N ALA A 14 4.33 -2.60 1.01
CA ALA A 14 3.32 -3.21 0.15
C ALA A 14 2.79 -2.22 -0.90
N ALA A 15 2.49 -0.97 -0.50
CA ALA A 15 2.06 0.09 -1.40
C ALA A 15 3.13 0.38 -2.47
N GLN A 16 4.39 0.59 -2.06
CA GLN A 16 5.49 0.86 -2.97
C GLN A 16 5.70 -0.26 -3.99
N ASN A 17 5.63 -1.52 -3.55
CA ASN A 17 5.75 -2.66 -4.46
C ASN A 17 4.60 -2.71 -5.46
N ALA A 18 3.36 -2.50 -5.01
CA ALA A 18 2.19 -2.54 -5.87
C ALA A 18 2.18 -1.37 -6.89
N GLU A 19 2.53 -0.15 -6.46
CA GLU A 19 2.68 1.02 -7.34
C GLU A 19 3.76 0.81 -8.41
N HIS A 20 4.89 0.23 -8.01
CA HIS A 20 5.99 -0.08 -8.92
C HIS A 20 5.62 -1.17 -9.92
N ASN A 21 4.91 -2.21 -9.48
CA ASN A 21 4.60 -3.37 -10.30
C ASN A 21 3.45 -3.14 -11.27
N ALA A 22 2.44 -2.36 -10.89
CA ALA A 22 1.27 -2.07 -11.74
C ALA A 22 1.64 -1.67 -13.19
N PRO A 23 2.51 -0.66 -13.46
CA PRO A 23 2.87 -0.29 -14.83
C PRO A 23 3.68 -1.37 -15.57
N ILE A 24 4.49 -2.17 -14.85
CA ILE A 24 5.26 -3.26 -15.45
C ILE A 24 4.32 -4.38 -15.91
N ILE A 25 3.36 -4.73 -15.06
CA ILE A 25 2.36 -5.77 -15.30
C ILE A 25 1.40 -5.34 -16.42
N GLU A 26 0.99 -4.08 -16.44
CA GLU A 26 0.21 -3.48 -17.52
C GLU A 26 0.95 -3.56 -18.85
N ALA A 27 2.25 -3.25 -18.88
CA ALA A 27 3.08 -3.38 -20.08
C ALA A 27 3.27 -4.84 -20.54
N GLN A 28 3.13 -5.80 -19.64
CA GLN A 28 3.12 -7.24 -19.96
C GLN A 28 1.76 -7.74 -20.46
N GLY A 29 0.72 -6.89 -20.42
CA GLY A 29 -0.62 -7.17 -20.93
C GLY A 29 -1.60 -7.73 -19.89
N ASP A 30 -1.20 -7.85 -18.63
CA ASP A 30 -2.08 -8.32 -17.55
C ASP A 30 -2.79 -7.14 -16.87
N LEU A 31 -3.81 -6.61 -17.54
CA LEU A 31 -4.55 -5.44 -17.05
C LEU A 31 -5.31 -5.71 -15.75
N ALA A 32 -5.73 -6.95 -15.51
CA ALA A 32 -6.45 -7.33 -14.30
C ALA A 32 -5.53 -7.29 -13.08
N GLN A 33 -4.31 -7.83 -13.21
CA GLN A 33 -3.34 -7.77 -12.12
C GLN A 33 -2.82 -6.34 -11.90
N ALA A 34 -2.60 -5.56 -12.96
CA ALA A 34 -2.20 -4.15 -12.81
C ALA A 34 -3.26 -3.32 -12.06
N GLU A 35 -4.54 -3.57 -12.34
CA GLU A 35 -5.64 -2.94 -11.63
C GLU A 35 -5.75 -3.41 -10.17
N LEU A 36 -5.50 -4.70 -9.90
CA LEU A 36 -5.42 -5.21 -8.54
C LEU A 36 -4.29 -4.52 -7.76
N ASP A 37 -3.10 -4.39 -8.34
CA ASP A 37 -1.96 -3.73 -7.71
C ASP A 37 -2.25 -2.25 -7.41
N ARG A 38 -2.91 -1.53 -8.33
CA ARG A 38 -3.38 -0.16 -8.08
C ARG A 38 -4.32 -0.06 -6.88
N ARG A 39 -5.24 -1.01 -6.74
CA ARG A 39 -6.18 -1.06 -5.59
C ARG A 39 -5.46 -1.38 -4.30
N VAL A 40 -4.55 -2.35 -4.32
CA VAL A 40 -3.72 -2.70 -3.15
C VAL A 40 -2.95 -1.48 -2.66
N ALA A 41 -2.32 -0.72 -3.56
CA ALA A 41 -1.64 0.52 -3.18
C ALA A 41 -2.58 1.53 -2.51
N ALA A 42 -3.76 1.78 -3.10
CA ALA A 42 -4.75 2.71 -2.56
C ALA A 42 -5.28 2.27 -1.18
N GLU A 43 -5.54 0.97 -1.00
CA GLU A 43 -5.99 0.41 0.28
C GLU A 43 -4.88 0.48 1.35
N CYS A 44 -3.63 0.22 0.98
CA CYS A 44 -2.49 0.37 1.89
C CYS A 44 -2.32 1.82 2.36
N HIS A 45 -2.40 2.81 1.46
CA HIS A 45 -2.35 4.23 1.83
C HIS A 45 -3.51 4.62 2.76
N SER A 46 -4.72 4.17 2.45
CA SER A 46 -5.89 4.43 3.31
C SER A 46 -5.72 3.84 4.71
N ALA A 47 -5.11 2.65 4.82
CA ALA A 47 -4.83 2.01 6.11
C ALA A 47 -3.71 2.74 6.89
N ILE A 48 -2.68 3.23 6.20
CA ILE A 48 -1.61 4.06 6.80
C ILE A 48 -2.23 5.31 7.41
N ASP A 49 -3.07 6.04 6.67
CA ASP A 49 -3.72 7.26 7.16
C ASP A 49 -4.49 7.02 8.47
N VAL A 50 -5.22 5.89 8.55
CA VAL A 50 -5.96 5.50 9.77
C VAL A 50 -5.01 5.20 10.93
N LEU A 51 -3.90 4.49 10.68
CA LEU A 51 -2.93 4.13 11.72
C LEU A 51 -2.16 5.35 12.22
N GLU A 52 -1.73 6.24 11.33
CA GLU A 52 -1.07 7.50 11.69
C GLU A 52 -2.00 8.40 12.52
N HIS A 53 -3.28 8.47 12.15
CA HIS A 53 -4.26 9.22 12.93
C HIS A 53 -4.46 8.62 14.34
N GLN A 54 -4.43 7.30 14.46
CA GLN A 54 -4.51 6.63 15.77
C GLN A 54 -3.27 6.88 16.63
N GLU A 55 -2.05 6.91 16.06
CA GLU A 55 -0.83 7.26 16.82
C GLU A 55 -0.86 8.71 17.32
N GLN A 56 -1.44 9.64 16.56
CA GLN A 56 -1.54 11.05 16.97
C GLN A 56 -2.55 11.30 18.10
N GLN A 57 -3.47 10.37 18.34
CA GLN A 57 -4.47 10.46 19.41
C GLN A 57 -4.04 9.79 20.72
N GLN A 58 -2.86 9.16 20.76
CA GLN A 58 -2.27 8.52 21.94
C GLN A 58 -1.32 9.47 22.68
#